data_AF-A0A0R3M3Q1-F1
#
_entry.id   AF-A0A0R3M3Q1-F1
#
_cell.length_a   1.000
_cell.length_b   1.000
_cell.length_c   1.000
_cell.angle_alpha   90.00
_cell.angle_beta   90.00
_cell.angle_gamma   90.00
#
_symmetry.space_group_name_H-M   'P 1'
#
loop_
_entity.id
_entity.type
_entity.pdbx_description
1 polymer ?
#
loop_
_entity_poly.entity_id
_entity_poly.type
_entity_poly.pdbx_seq_one_letter_code
_entity_poly.pdbx_strand_id
1 'polypeptide(L)'
;MPKITRTIGPFHFEDLDPKRFEDLIRALANDFKDWQSIEATGRSGSDDGIDVRGYERIAKPAESDILDEDEESDPALHPMQGNTWIFQCKREKEIGPKRVSAILAEVDENDPPYGFILAAPANFSKASYDTFRFDLVKKGVMEFYLWGRAELEGMLLLPKNDRVLFTFFGISLVSRRRSRSTEIRGKVVNKNKLLRIMGEGKGHWPVLLRDTNDEHYPFEEQYPDFNKNPRWKRFEARRIHPQGLIVRHQHWYAYLDVDKKEFDFTVKVSLIQPHHVDDDDWTARQKEGELRDAIEDFWDHLPNRNKAEYCKNSLVRFEDMLVIDEKGITPDRCPHIFVDFQNHKGPFSGSHDFLEVRHGYSEPERISLKEFKRIKVFPEEFSTPTIGTVHVDGVVQLDSDTHRLLVNGNEGIREICVMDGRYTFLKERDVFMLKSARDNSLKYFQVTHVKSTTVGEHFAGADREFRKEQLERRLDKELVDSDVINVFEFKQTYDWRIERYKG
;
A
#
# COMPACT_ATOMS: atom_id res chain seq x y z
N MET A 1 3.90 -17.51 14.21
CA MET A 1 4.78 -18.44 13.46
C MET A 1 4.87 -17.98 12.01
N PRO A 2 6.08 -17.81 11.43
CA PRO A 2 6.20 -17.41 10.04
C PRO A 2 5.62 -18.50 9.13
N LYS A 3 4.67 -18.12 8.27
CA LYS A 3 4.09 -18.99 7.25
C LYS A 3 5.14 -19.22 6.16
N ILE A 4 5.69 -20.42 6.09
CA ILE A 4 6.63 -20.84 5.03
C ILE A 4 5.86 -20.78 3.71
N THR A 5 6.10 -19.75 2.91
CA THR A 5 5.28 -19.43 1.72
C THR A 5 5.70 -20.18 0.45
N ARG A 6 6.78 -20.96 0.49
CA ARG A 6 7.17 -21.97 -0.53
C ARG A 6 8.42 -22.69 -0.04
N THR A 7 8.37 -24.02 0.09
CA THR A 7 9.56 -24.86 0.17
C THR A 7 10.24 -24.84 -1.21
N ILE A 8 11.56 -24.71 -1.24
CA ILE A 8 12.31 -25.08 -2.45
C ILE A 8 12.07 -26.58 -2.57
N GLY A 9 11.30 -27.00 -3.58
CA GLY A 9 11.08 -28.42 -3.85
C GLY A 9 12.41 -29.13 -4.10
N PRO A 10 12.46 -30.46 -3.99
CA PRO A 10 13.67 -31.22 -4.26
C PRO A 10 14.21 -30.90 -5.66
N PHE A 11 15.53 -30.79 -5.84
CA PHE A 11 16.10 -30.42 -7.13
C PHE A 11 15.90 -31.54 -8.16
N HIS A 12 15.38 -31.20 -9.33
CA HIS A 12 15.11 -32.18 -10.39
C HIS A 12 16.38 -32.43 -11.23
N PHE A 13 17.37 -33.11 -10.65
CA PHE A 13 18.61 -33.48 -11.36
C PHE A 13 18.38 -34.32 -12.63
N GLU A 14 17.23 -34.99 -12.73
CA GLU A 14 16.80 -35.75 -13.90
C GLU A 14 16.59 -34.88 -15.15
N ASP A 15 16.34 -33.59 -14.97
CA ASP A 15 16.11 -32.64 -16.06
C ASP A 15 17.43 -32.16 -16.68
N LEU A 16 18.57 -32.41 -16.03
CA LEU A 16 19.89 -32.16 -16.58
C LEU A 16 20.29 -33.31 -17.50
N ASP A 17 20.71 -33.03 -18.73
CA ASP A 17 21.33 -34.06 -19.57
C ASP A 17 22.62 -34.60 -18.91
N PRO A 18 23.06 -35.84 -19.23
CA PRO A 18 24.21 -36.46 -18.57
C PRO A 18 25.47 -35.60 -18.54
N LYS A 19 25.79 -34.91 -19.64
CA LYS A 19 26.97 -34.03 -19.74
C LYS A 19 26.81 -32.79 -18.88
N ARG A 20 25.60 -32.23 -18.80
CA ARG A 20 25.29 -31.13 -17.88
C ARG A 20 25.37 -31.55 -16.41
N PHE A 21 25.05 -32.79 -16.08
CA PHE A 21 25.24 -33.31 -14.73
C PHE A 21 26.73 -33.43 -14.39
N GLU A 22 27.57 -33.93 -15.29
CA GLU A 22 29.03 -33.92 -15.11
C GLU A 22 29.58 -32.50 -14.94
N ASP A 23 29.12 -31.53 -15.74
CA ASP A 23 29.51 -30.12 -15.60
C ASP A 23 29.07 -29.52 -14.24
N LEU A 24 27.91 -29.92 -13.72
CA LEU A 24 27.44 -29.55 -12.39
C LEU A 24 28.38 -30.10 -11.30
N ILE A 25 28.73 -31.39 -11.37
CA ILE A 25 29.64 -32.01 -10.41
C ILE A 25 31.02 -31.36 -10.46
N ARG A 26 31.53 -31.08 -11.66
CA ARG A 26 32.80 -30.34 -11.83
C ARG A 26 32.72 -28.93 -11.26
N ALA A 27 31.60 -28.23 -11.45
CA ALA A 27 31.40 -26.90 -10.86
C ALA A 27 31.43 -26.95 -9.33
N LEU A 28 30.83 -27.96 -8.71
CA LEU A 28 30.91 -28.20 -7.28
C LEU A 28 32.31 -28.64 -6.82
N ALA A 29 33.00 -29.44 -7.63
CA ALA A 29 34.35 -29.93 -7.36
C ALA A 29 35.37 -28.81 -7.28
N ASN A 30 35.26 -27.74 -8.09
CA ASN A 30 36.20 -26.60 -8.05
C ASN A 30 36.43 -26.03 -6.64
N ASP A 31 35.40 -26.02 -5.79
CA ASP A 31 35.46 -25.47 -4.44
C ASP A 31 35.54 -26.55 -3.34
N PHE A 32 35.84 -27.80 -3.73
CA PHE A 32 35.93 -28.95 -2.82
C PHE A 32 37.32 -29.09 -2.19
N LYS A 33 38.39 -28.91 -2.97
CA LYS A 33 39.81 -28.92 -2.53
C LYS A 33 40.58 -27.78 -3.21
N ASP A 34 41.80 -27.51 -2.74
CA ASP A 34 42.72 -26.59 -3.41
C ASP A 34 43.41 -27.32 -4.58
N TRP A 35 42.89 -27.10 -5.78
CA TRP A 35 43.36 -27.79 -6.98
C TRP A 35 44.56 -27.08 -7.61
N GLN A 36 45.54 -27.87 -8.04
CA GLN A 36 46.56 -27.42 -9.00
C GLN A 36 46.02 -27.41 -10.42
N SER A 37 45.27 -28.45 -10.80
CA SER A 37 44.52 -28.52 -12.06
C SER A 37 43.30 -29.44 -11.91
N ILE A 38 42.27 -29.19 -12.71
CA ILE A 38 41.07 -30.02 -12.80
C ILE A 38 40.66 -30.17 -14.28
N GLU A 39 40.52 -31.42 -14.71
CA GLU A 39 40.32 -31.82 -16.11
C GLU A 39 38.96 -32.50 -16.29
N ALA A 40 38.25 -32.13 -17.36
CA ALA A 40 36.98 -32.75 -17.74
C ALA A 40 37.24 -33.84 -18.78
N THR A 41 37.61 -35.03 -18.32
CA THR A 41 38.01 -36.15 -19.17
C THR A 41 36.79 -36.70 -19.95
N GLY A 42 35.62 -36.79 -19.29
CA GLY A 42 34.39 -37.40 -19.84
C GLY A 42 33.77 -36.79 -21.13
N ARG A 43 34.21 -35.61 -21.59
CA ARG A 43 33.68 -35.00 -22.85
C ARG A 43 34.22 -35.66 -24.13
N SER A 44 35.30 -36.43 -24.04
CA SER A 44 36.10 -36.90 -25.19
C SER A 44 35.62 -38.23 -25.78
N GLY A 45 34.68 -38.93 -25.12
CA GLY A 45 33.95 -40.07 -25.66
C GLY A 45 34.69 -41.41 -25.67
N SER A 46 35.87 -41.51 -25.06
CA SER A 46 36.68 -42.74 -25.00
C SER A 46 37.38 -42.85 -23.65
N ASP A 47 36.61 -42.83 -22.57
CA ASP A 47 37.17 -42.72 -21.23
C ASP A 47 36.84 -43.96 -20.42
N ASP A 48 37.88 -44.58 -19.87
CA ASP A 48 37.91 -45.76 -19.00
C ASP A 48 37.20 -45.52 -17.65
N GLY A 49 35.98 -44.98 -17.69
CA GLY A 49 35.17 -44.73 -16.51
C GLY A 49 35.71 -43.64 -15.60
N ILE A 50 36.19 -42.51 -16.15
CA ILE A 50 36.65 -41.33 -15.39
C ILE A 50 36.02 -40.06 -15.98
N ASP A 51 35.15 -39.38 -15.23
CA ASP A 51 34.43 -38.21 -15.74
C ASP A 51 35.14 -36.88 -15.42
N VAL A 52 35.78 -36.77 -14.25
CA VAL A 52 36.64 -35.63 -13.87
C VAL A 52 37.90 -36.12 -13.17
N ARG A 53 39.04 -35.54 -13.51
CA ARG A 53 40.32 -35.78 -12.84
C ARG A 53 40.84 -34.49 -12.22
N GLY A 54 41.22 -34.54 -10.95
CA GLY A 54 41.80 -33.40 -10.22
C GLY A 54 43.18 -33.73 -9.67
N TYR A 55 44.08 -32.76 -9.70
CA TYR A 55 45.39 -32.84 -9.05
C TYR A 55 45.39 -31.85 -7.88
N GLU A 56 45.37 -32.36 -6.65
CA GLU A 56 45.37 -31.55 -5.44
C GLU A 56 46.76 -30.95 -5.20
N ARG A 57 46.81 -29.66 -4.84
CA ARG A 57 48.05 -28.97 -4.52
C ARG A 57 48.55 -29.44 -3.16
N ILE A 58 49.69 -30.12 -3.13
CA ILE A 58 50.35 -30.50 -1.87
C ILE A 58 51.20 -29.32 -1.38
N ALA A 59 50.89 -28.78 -0.20
CA ALA A 59 51.78 -27.83 0.47
C ALA A 59 53.01 -28.59 0.98
N LYS A 60 54.23 -28.17 0.59
CA LYS A 60 55.45 -28.68 1.24
C LYS A 60 55.35 -28.38 2.74
N PRO A 61 55.64 -29.33 3.66
CA PRO A 61 56.03 -28.95 5.00
C PRO A 61 57.25 -28.04 4.87
N ALA A 62 57.28 -26.93 5.61
CA ALA A 62 58.44 -26.04 5.64
C ALA A 62 59.68 -26.88 6.01
N GLU A 63 60.60 -27.04 5.06
CA GLU A 63 61.94 -27.53 5.35
C GLU A 63 62.51 -26.61 6.42
N SER A 64 62.79 -27.18 7.59
CA SER A 64 63.54 -26.53 8.65
C SER A 64 64.88 -26.07 8.08
N ASP A 65 65.18 -24.78 8.25
CA ASP A 65 66.49 -24.17 8.02
C ASP A 65 67.59 -24.95 8.76
N ILE A 66 68.19 -25.95 8.11
CA ILE A 66 69.51 -26.44 8.47
C ILE A 66 70.29 -26.61 7.16
N LEU A 67 71.23 -25.69 6.99
CA LEU A 67 72.31 -25.75 6.01
C LEU A 67 73.10 -27.04 6.23
N ASP A 68 73.27 -27.85 5.19
CA ASP A 68 74.54 -28.49 4.87
C ASP A 68 74.58 -28.78 3.37
N GLU A 69 75.61 -28.25 2.72
CA GLU A 69 75.97 -28.48 1.33
C GLU A 69 76.56 -29.89 1.20
N ASP A 70 76.15 -30.60 0.15
CA ASP A 70 76.62 -31.92 -0.33
C ASP A 70 75.75 -33.12 0.05
N GLU A 71 74.75 -33.43 -0.80
CA GLU A 71 74.57 -34.75 -1.46
C GLU A 71 73.25 -34.78 -2.26
N GLU A 72 73.36 -35.16 -3.53
CA GLU A 72 72.34 -35.50 -4.54
C GLU A 72 70.99 -34.76 -4.51
N SER A 73 70.77 -33.88 -5.53
CA SER A 73 69.47 -33.30 -5.80
C SER A 73 68.43 -34.40 -6.05
N ASP A 74 67.54 -34.62 -5.09
CA ASP A 74 66.29 -35.34 -5.32
C ASP A 74 65.55 -34.59 -6.44
N PRO A 75 65.12 -35.25 -7.54
CA PRO A 75 64.56 -34.56 -8.69
C PRO A 75 63.35 -33.76 -8.25
N ALA A 76 63.38 -32.45 -8.51
CA ALA A 76 62.27 -31.54 -8.24
C ALA A 76 60.94 -32.17 -8.70
N LEU A 77 60.03 -32.42 -7.74
CA LEU A 77 58.74 -33.07 -8.04
C LEU A 77 58.07 -32.38 -9.23
N HIS A 78 57.76 -33.16 -10.26
CA HIS A 78 57.11 -32.65 -11.45
C HIS A 78 55.74 -32.05 -11.08
N PRO A 79 55.28 -30.97 -11.74
CA PRO A 79 53.98 -30.34 -11.48
C PRO A 79 52.75 -31.27 -11.59
N MET A 80 52.91 -32.51 -12.07
CA MET A 80 51.86 -33.53 -12.19
C MET A 80 51.96 -34.64 -11.12
N GLN A 81 52.79 -34.49 -10.08
CA GLN A 81 52.93 -35.43 -8.97
C GLN A 81 52.11 -35.04 -7.72
N GLY A 82 51.00 -34.33 -7.89
CA GLY A 82 50.05 -34.05 -6.81
C GLY A 82 49.17 -35.26 -6.47
N ASN A 83 48.49 -35.23 -5.33
CA ASN A 83 47.49 -36.25 -4.96
C ASN A 83 46.41 -36.28 -6.04
N THR A 84 46.28 -37.41 -6.73
CA THR A 84 45.32 -37.56 -7.84
C THR A 84 43.93 -37.92 -7.32
N TRP A 85 42.93 -37.16 -7.75
CA TRP A 85 41.53 -37.33 -7.43
C TRP A 85 40.72 -37.71 -8.67
N ILE A 86 39.85 -38.70 -8.54
CA ILE A 86 38.94 -39.15 -9.59
C ILE A 86 37.50 -38.89 -9.14
N PHE A 87 36.70 -38.28 -10.02
CA PHE A 87 35.26 -38.20 -9.86
C PHE A 87 34.58 -39.02 -10.94
N GLN A 88 33.71 -39.93 -10.50
CA GLN A 88 32.79 -40.65 -11.35
C GLN A 88 31.37 -40.11 -11.14
N CYS A 89 30.76 -39.64 -12.22
CA CYS A 89 29.43 -39.08 -12.27
C CYS A 89 28.46 -40.09 -12.90
N LYS A 90 27.47 -40.56 -12.15
CA LYS A 90 26.42 -41.44 -12.68
C LYS A 90 25.05 -40.81 -12.48
N ARG A 91 24.42 -40.37 -13.57
CA ARG A 91 23.05 -39.84 -13.56
C ARG A 91 22.03 -40.99 -13.60
N GLU A 92 21.94 -41.72 -12.50
CA GLU A 92 20.99 -42.81 -12.28
C GLU A 92 20.09 -42.47 -11.07
N LYS A 93 18.80 -42.84 -11.11
CA LYS A 93 17.84 -42.58 -10.03
C LYS A 93 18.13 -43.41 -8.76
N GLU A 94 18.66 -44.61 -8.95
CA GLU A 94 18.97 -45.56 -7.89
C GLU A 94 20.29 -46.27 -8.20
N ILE A 95 21.19 -46.34 -7.22
CA ILE A 95 22.46 -47.06 -7.33
C ILE A 95 22.58 -48.03 -6.15
N GLY A 96 22.35 -49.32 -6.43
CA GLY A 96 22.49 -50.40 -5.44
C GLY A 96 23.93 -50.89 -5.27
N PRO A 97 24.22 -51.72 -4.24
CA PRO A 97 25.58 -52.18 -3.92
C PRO A 97 26.29 -52.90 -5.08
N LYS A 98 25.56 -53.75 -5.83
CA LYS A 98 26.12 -54.44 -7.01
C LYS A 98 26.59 -53.46 -8.09
N ARG A 99 25.86 -52.37 -8.29
CA ARG A 99 26.19 -51.34 -9.27
C ARG A 99 27.41 -50.53 -8.80
N VAL A 100 27.51 -50.25 -7.50
CA VAL A 100 28.71 -49.63 -6.90
C VAL A 100 29.94 -50.49 -7.16
N SER A 101 29.93 -51.78 -6.83
CA SER A 101 31.09 -52.65 -7.10
C SER A 101 31.44 -52.76 -8.58
N ALA A 102 30.43 -52.72 -9.47
CA ALA A 102 30.67 -52.71 -10.91
C ALA A 102 31.38 -51.43 -11.38
N ILE A 103 31.01 -50.27 -10.83
CA ILE A 103 31.69 -48.99 -11.12
C ILE A 103 33.12 -49.02 -10.57
N LEU A 104 33.30 -49.55 -9.36
CA LEU A 104 34.60 -49.60 -8.72
C LEU A 104 35.55 -50.62 -9.37
N ALA A 105 35.04 -51.59 -10.13
CA ALA A 105 35.87 -52.57 -10.84
C ALA A 105 36.85 -51.91 -11.84
N GLU A 106 36.50 -50.72 -12.35
CA GLU A 106 37.28 -49.94 -13.31
C GLU A 106 38.47 -49.21 -12.65
N VAL A 107 38.53 -49.15 -11.32
CA VAL A 107 39.67 -48.56 -10.58
C VAL A 107 40.85 -49.54 -10.55
N ASP A 108 42.01 -49.12 -11.06
CA ASP A 108 43.24 -49.92 -11.04
C ASP A 108 43.73 -50.14 -9.59
N GLU A 109 44.02 -51.40 -9.25
CA GLU A 109 44.55 -51.77 -7.93
C GLU A 109 46.07 -51.52 -7.83
N ASN A 110 46.77 -51.41 -8.96
CA ASN A 110 48.22 -51.22 -9.01
C ASN A 110 48.63 -49.74 -8.95
N ASP A 111 47.73 -48.84 -9.35
CA ASP A 111 47.92 -47.37 -9.30
C ASP A 111 46.62 -46.68 -8.86
N PRO A 112 46.20 -46.86 -7.59
CA PRO A 112 44.96 -46.28 -7.10
C PRO A 112 45.07 -44.76 -6.96
N PRO A 113 43.99 -44.00 -7.27
CA PRO A 113 43.97 -42.57 -6.98
C PRO A 113 44.06 -42.32 -5.47
N TYR A 114 44.63 -41.18 -5.08
CA TYR A 114 44.61 -40.75 -3.68
C TYR A 114 43.17 -40.55 -3.19
N GLY A 115 42.33 -39.92 -4.02
CA GLY A 115 40.94 -39.60 -3.70
C GLY A 115 39.95 -40.11 -4.74
N PHE A 116 38.81 -40.69 -4.31
CA PHE A 116 37.75 -41.15 -5.21
C PHE A 116 36.35 -40.64 -4.80
N ILE A 117 35.64 -40.02 -5.74
CA ILE A 117 34.30 -39.48 -5.51
C ILE A 117 33.32 -40.09 -6.50
N LEU A 118 32.29 -40.76 -6.00
CA LEU A 118 31.15 -41.18 -6.82
C LEU A 118 29.99 -40.24 -6.58
N ALA A 119 29.60 -39.48 -7.61
CA ALA A 119 28.51 -38.52 -7.58
C ALA A 119 27.31 -39.02 -8.38
N ALA A 120 26.14 -39.08 -7.72
CA ALA A 120 24.89 -39.50 -8.35
C ALA A 120 23.68 -38.82 -7.71
N PRO A 121 22.64 -38.47 -8.49
CA PRO A 121 21.39 -37.91 -7.94
C PRO A 121 20.49 -38.99 -7.31
N ALA A 122 21.09 -40.05 -6.76
CA ALA A 122 20.44 -41.19 -6.13
C ALA A 122 20.55 -41.15 -4.60
N ASN A 123 19.65 -41.87 -3.93
CA ASN A 123 19.80 -42.17 -2.51
C ASN A 123 20.59 -43.48 -2.37
N PHE A 124 21.72 -43.44 -1.65
CA PHE A 124 22.53 -44.62 -1.40
C PHE A 124 22.06 -45.34 -0.13
N SER A 125 21.90 -46.66 -0.23
CA SER A 125 21.60 -47.49 0.94
C SER A 125 22.85 -47.65 1.83
N LYS A 126 22.67 -47.97 3.13
CA LYS A 126 23.79 -48.29 4.02
C LYS A 126 24.71 -49.38 3.44
N ALA A 127 24.11 -50.43 2.85
CA ALA A 127 24.87 -51.50 2.20
C ALA A 127 25.72 -50.98 1.02
N SER A 128 25.25 -49.95 0.30
CA SER A 128 26.01 -49.31 -0.77
C SER A 128 27.23 -48.56 -0.20
N TYR A 129 27.08 -47.85 0.93
CA TYR A 129 28.18 -47.20 1.63
C TYR A 129 29.22 -48.20 2.13
N ASP A 130 28.77 -49.29 2.78
CA ASP A 130 29.65 -50.31 3.33
C ASP A 130 30.46 -50.99 2.22
N THR A 131 29.82 -51.28 1.08
CA THR A 131 30.47 -51.85 -0.11
C THR A 131 31.47 -50.88 -0.73
N PHE A 132 31.08 -49.62 -0.93
CA PHE A 132 31.95 -48.57 -1.48
C PHE A 132 33.23 -48.40 -0.65
N ARG A 133 33.07 -48.34 0.68
CA ARG A 133 34.18 -48.22 1.61
C ARG A 133 35.09 -49.45 1.59
N PHE A 134 34.51 -50.64 1.64
CA PHE A 134 35.28 -51.88 1.68
C PHE A 134 36.13 -52.06 0.41
N ASP A 135 35.52 -51.86 -0.76
CA ASP A 135 36.20 -52.04 -2.05
C ASP A 135 37.32 -51.01 -2.24
N LEU A 136 37.10 -49.72 -1.94
CA LEU A 136 38.14 -48.69 -2.10
C LEU A 136 39.29 -48.80 -1.10
N VAL A 137 39.01 -49.19 0.15
CA VAL A 137 40.07 -49.47 1.14
C VAL A 137 40.91 -50.66 0.70
N LYS A 138 40.28 -51.71 0.19
CA LYS A 138 41.00 -52.89 -0.34
C LYS A 138 41.93 -52.50 -1.50
N LYS A 139 41.53 -51.54 -2.33
CA LYS A 139 42.30 -51.02 -3.46
C LYS A 139 43.35 -49.97 -3.08
N GLY A 140 43.45 -49.58 -1.81
CA GLY A 140 44.47 -48.63 -1.34
C GLY A 140 44.14 -47.15 -1.56
N VAL A 141 42.87 -46.79 -1.83
CA VAL A 141 42.45 -45.38 -1.95
C VAL A 141 42.37 -44.74 -0.57
N MET A 142 42.96 -43.55 -0.41
CA MET A 142 43.14 -42.88 0.88
C MET A 142 41.93 -42.08 1.34
N GLU A 143 41.31 -41.32 0.42
CA GLU A 143 40.11 -40.52 0.69
C GLU A 143 38.99 -40.88 -0.29
N PHE A 144 37.75 -40.97 0.20
CA PHE A 144 36.63 -41.25 -0.70
C PHE A 144 35.29 -40.72 -0.18
N TYR A 145 34.44 -40.29 -1.11
CA TYR A 145 33.14 -39.70 -0.81
C TYR A 145 32.05 -40.20 -1.77
N LEU A 146 30.86 -40.43 -1.22
CA LEU A 146 29.64 -40.59 -2.00
C LEU A 146 28.86 -39.28 -1.99
N TRP A 147 28.71 -38.67 -3.16
CA TRP A 147 27.86 -37.50 -3.33
C TRP A 147 26.51 -37.97 -3.83
N GLY A 148 25.64 -38.34 -2.88
CA GLY A 148 24.25 -38.69 -3.14
C GLY A 148 23.38 -37.45 -3.32
N ARG A 149 22.08 -37.70 -3.55
CA ARG A 149 21.11 -36.63 -3.74
C ARG A 149 21.12 -35.61 -2.60
N ALA A 150 21.12 -36.08 -1.35
CA ALA A 150 21.05 -35.20 -0.18
C ALA A 150 22.30 -34.33 -0.04
N GLU A 151 23.48 -34.88 -0.28
CA GLU A 151 24.75 -34.16 -0.26
C GLU A 151 24.80 -33.12 -1.38
N LEU A 152 24.38 -33.46 -2.59
CA LEU A 152 24.34 -32.54 -3.73
C LEU A 152 23.36 -31.38 -3.50
N GLU A 153 22.14 -31.66 -3.01
CA GLU A 153 21.18 -30.62 -2.65
C GLU A 153 21.73 -29.72 -1.53
N GLY A 154 22.35 -30.31 -0.50
CA GLY A 154 22.98 -29.59 0.60
C GLY A 154 24.10 -28.67 0.14
N MET A 155 24.99 -29.15 -0.73
CA MET A 155 26.06 -28.34 -1.32
C MET A 155 25.51 -27.19 -2.16
N LEU A 156 24.48 -27.44 -2.98
CA LEU A 156 23.89 -26.41 -3.86
C LEU A 156 23.18 -25.28 -3.11
N LEU A 157 22.67 -25.56 -1.91
CA LEU A 157 22.02 -24.56 -1.06
C LEU A 157 23.00 -23.66 -0.29
N LEU A 158 24.31 -23.98 -0.31
CA LEU A 158 25.31 -23.13 0.32
C LEU A 158 25.46 -21.79 -0.43
N PRO A 159 25.56 -20.64 0.27
CA PRO A 159 25.68 -19.33 -0.38
C PRO A 159 26.86 -19.20 -1.36
N LYS A 160 27.96 -19.92 -1.13
CA LYS A 160 29.12 -19.95 -2.03
C LYS A 160 28.79 -20.54 -3.41
N ASN A 161 27.81 -21.44 -3.46
CA ASN A 161 27.39 -22.16 -4.65
C ASN A 161 26.17 -21.52 -5.35
N ASP A 162 25.77 -20.28 -4.97
CA ASP A 162 24.61 -19.58 -5.58
C ASP A 162 24.77 -19.42 -7.11
N ARG A 163 26.00 -19.22 -7.58
CA ARG A 163 26.29 -19.17 -9.02
C ARG A 163 26.00 -20.51 -9.70
N VAL A 164 26.41 -21.62 -9.08
CA VAL A 164 26.16 -22.98 -9.58
C VAL A 164 24.67 -23.27 -9.59
N LEU A 165 23.96 -22.95 -8.49
CA LEU A 165 22.52 -23.10 -8.38
C LEU A 165 21.76 -22.31 -9.46
N PHE A 166 22.19 -21.08 -9.75
CA PHE A 166 21.59 -20.25 -10.79
C PHE A 166 21.89 -20.80 -12.20
N THR A 167 23.14 -21.20 -12.48
CA THR A 167 23.54 -21.70 -13.79
C THR A 167 22.82 -22.98 -14.19
N PHE A 168 22.64 -23.92 -13.25
CA PHE A 168 22.07 -25.25 -13.57
C PHE A 168 20.57 -25.36 -13.29
N PHE A 169 20.01 -24.59 -12.35
CA PHE A 169 18.60 -24.68 -11.96
C PHE A 169 17.82 -23.36 -12.07
N GLY A 170 18.47 -22.26 -12.46
CA GLY A 170 17.81 -20.95 -12.59
C GLY A 170 17.38 -20.31 -11.26
N ILE A 171 17.86 -20.83 -10.13
CA ILE A 171 17.49 -20.38 -8.78
C ILE A 171 18.65 -19.57 -8.19
N SER A 172 18.38 -18.38 -7.64
CA SER A 172 19.35 -17.61 -6.83
C SER A 172 18.73 -17.18 -5.51
N LEU A 173 19.43 -17.45 -4.41
CA LEU A 173 19.09 -17.06 -3.05
C LEU A 173 19.54 -15.61 -2.77
N VAL A 174 20.62 -15.15 -3.41
CA VAL A 174 21.16 -13.78 -3.27
C VAL A 174 20.31 -12.74 -4.00
N SER A 175 19.80 -13.05 -5.20
CA SER A 175 18.94 -12.14 -5.97
C SER A 175 17.66 -11.77 -5.20
N ARG A 176 17.10 -12.73 -4.45
CA ARG A 176 15.89 -12.54 -3.63
C ARG A 176 16.11 -11.61 -2.44
N ARG A 177 17.27 -11.70 -1.75
CA ARG A 177 17.62 -10.76 -0.66
C ARG A 177 17.91 -9.36 -1.18
N ARG A 178 18.61 -9.23 -2.32
CA ARG A 178 18.88 -7.94 -2.96
C ARG A 178 17.58 -7.24 -3.40
N SER A 179 16.65 -7.98 -3.99
CA SER A 179 15.32 -7.47 -4.40
C SER A 179 14.52 -6.91 -3.21
N ARG A 180 14.47 -7.62 -2.08
CA ARG A 180 13.76 -7.14 -0.88
C ARG A 180 14.40 -5.91 -0.23
N SER A 181 15.73 -5.82 -0.22
CA SER A 181 16.43 -4.63 0.30
C SER A 181 16.12 -3.39 -0.53
N THR A 182 16.10 -3.52 -1.86
CA THR A 182 15.73 -2.44 -2.78
C THR A 182 14.29 -1.99 -2.57
N GLU A 183 13.34 -2.93 -2.44
CA GLU A 183 11.93 -2.62 -2.15
C GLU A 183 11.77 -1.85 -0.83
N ILE A 184 12.45 -2.29 0.25
CA ILE A 184 12.40 -1.60 1.56
C ILE A 184 13.01 -0.20 1.46
N ARG A 185 14.13 -0.04 0.76
CA ARG A 185 14.74 1.28 0.55
C ARG A 185 13.79 2.21 -0.21
N GLY A 186 13.16 1.74 -1.28
CA GLY A 186 12.17 2.50 -2.05
C GLY A 186 11.02 3.00 -1.17
N LYS A 187 10.44 2.10 -0.36
CA LYS A 187 9.40 2.46 0.62
C LYS A 187 9.83 3.57 1.58
N VAL A 188 11.01 3.44 2.17
CA VAL A 188 11.53 4.41 3.15
C VAL A 188 11.80 5.76 2.49
N VAL A 189 12.39 5.76 1.29
CA VAL A 189 12.65 6.97 0.50
C VAL A 189 11.35 7.69 0.18
N ASN A 190 10.35 6.99 -0.36
CA ASN A 190 9.05 7.59 -0.70
C ASN A 190 8.33 8.14 0.53
N LYS A 191 8.30 7.37 1.64
CA LYS A 191 7.74 7.82 2.91
C LYS A 191 8.41 9.11 3.40
N ASN A 192 9.75 9.14 3.45
CA ASN A 192 10.49 10.30 3.94
C ASN A 192 10.31 11.52 3.02
N LYS A 193 10.21 11.30 1.70
CA LYS A 193 9.94 12.37 0.74
C LYS A 193 8.55 12.96 0.96
N LEU A 194 7.51 12.15 1.12
CA LEU A 194 6.16 12.64 1.43
C LEU A 194 6.08 13.35 2.78
N LEU A 195 6.76 12.84 3.82
CA LEU A 195 6.84 13.50 5.12
C LEU A 195 7.51 14.87 5.02
N ARG A 196 8.55 15.02 4.19
CA ARG A 196 9.19 16.31 3.95
C ARG A 196 8.28 17.30 3.23
N ILE A 197 7.51 16.81 2.24
CA ILE A 197 6.61 17.65 1.43
C ILE A 197 5.39 18.11 2.24
N MET A 198 4.77 17.19 2.98
CA MET A 198 3.46 17.41 3.61
C MET A 198 3.55 17.71 5.12
N GLY A 199 4.70 17.47 5.74
CA GLY A 199 4.88 17.49 7.19
C GLY A 199 4.21 16.32 7.93
N GLU A 200 4.25 16.37 9.26
CA GLU A 200 3.56 15.41 10.14
C GLU A 200 2.11 15.85 10.48
N GLY A 201 1.67 17.01 9.98
CA GLY A 201 0.38 17.60 10.27
C GLY A 201 -0.81 16.93 9.56
N LYS A 202 -2.03 17.31 9.98
CA LYS A 202 -3.27 16.91 9.29
C LYS A 202 -3.31 17.59 7.92
N GLY A 203 -3.24 16.78 6.86
CA GLY A 203 -3.07 17.26 5.49
C GLY A 203 -4.40 17.53 4.78
N HIS A 204 -4.40 18.60 4.00
CA HIS A 204 -5.35 18.89 2.93
C HIS A 204 -4.55 19.27 1.67
N TRP A 205 -3.52 18.48 1.37
CA TRP A 205 -2.54 18.83 0.35
C TRP A 205 -2.99 18.33 -1.02
N PRO A 206 -3.03 19.17 -2.06
CA PRO A 206 -3.27 18.66 -3.39
C PRO A 206 -2.10 17.79 -3.85
N VAL A 207 -2.41 16.65 -4.45
CA VAL A 207 -1.44 15.78 -5.12
C VAL A 207 -2.02 15.32 -6.45
N LEU A 208 -1.17 15.22 -7.47
CA LEU A 208 -1.54 14.63 -8.75
C LEU A 208 -1.02 13.19 -8.80
N LEU A 209 -1.91 12.22 -8.91
CA LEU A 209 -1.50 10.84 -9.20
C LEU A 209 -1.48 10.67 -10.71
N ARG A 210 -0.36 10.18 -11.25
CA ARG A 210 -0.15 9.96 -12.68
C ARG A 210 0.19 8.50 -12.94
N ASP A 211 -0.43 7.93 -13.96
CA ASP A 211 -0.07 6.62 -14.50
C ASP A 211 1.34 6.69 -15.07
N THR A 212 2.07 5.60 -14.98
CA THR A 212 3.45 5.52 -15.48
C THR A 212 3.53 5.50 -16.99
N ASN A 213 2.43 5.11 -17.67
CA ASN A 213 2.29 5.13 -19.13
C ASN A 213 1.62 6.43 -19.63
N ASP A 214 1.44 7.43 -18.76
CA ASP A 214 0.94 8.74 -19.16
C ASP A 214 2.01 9.54 -19.92
N GLU A 215 1.74 9.83 -21.20
CA GLU A 215 2.64 10.60 -22.07
C GLU A 215 2.07 11.99 -22.44
N HIS A 216 0.78 12.23 -22.18
CA HIS A 216 0.05 13.36 -22.75
C HIS A 216 -0.48 14.38 -21.75
N TYR A 217 -0.21 14.24 -20.44
CA TYR A 217 -0.51 15.31 -19.49
C TYR A 217 0.04 16.67 -19.96
N PRO A 218 -0.73 17.77 -19.85
CA PRO A 218 -2.04 17.89 -19.19
C PRO A 218 -3.25 17.72 -20.13
N PHE A 219 -3.08 17.21 -21.35
CA PHE A 219 -4.12 17.22 -22.38
C PHE A 219 -5.02 15.98 -22.30
N GLU A 220 -6.15 16.09 -21.61
CA GLU A 220 -7.16 15.01 -21.49
C GLU A 220 -7.70 14.55 -22.85
N GLU A 221 -7.84 15.49 -23.79
CA GLU A 221 -8.32 15.34 -25.18
C GLU A 221 -7.62 14.19 -25.93
N GLN A 222 -6.35 13.96 -25.62
CA GLN A 222 -5.50 12.97 -26.30
C GLN A 222 -5.85 11.53 -25.91
N TYR A 223 -6.72 11.36 -24.90
CA TYR A 223 -7.20 10.07 -24.43
C TYR A 223 -8.72 9.95 -24.66
N PRO A 224 -9.17 9.18 -25.68
CA PRO A 224 -10.59 9.03 -26.01
C PRO A 224 -11.47 8.49 -24.87
N ASP A 225 -10.89 7.76 -23.92
CA ASP A 225 -11.56 7.17 -22.78
C ASP A 225 -11.16 7.79 -21.43
N PHE A 226 -10.57 9.00 -21.41
CA PHE A 226 -10.10 9.66 -20.18
C PHE A 226 -11.16 9.71 -19.07
N ASN A 227 -12.40 10.03 -19.43
CA ASN A 227 -13.53 10.10 -18.49
C ASN A 227 -13.84 8.76 -17.79
N LYS A 228 -13.52 7.63 -18.44
CA LYS A 228 -13.74 6.29 -17.88
C LYS A 228 -12.48 5.74 -17.21
N ASN A 229 -11.33 6.00 -17.82
CA ASN A 229 -10.01 5.54 -17.38
C ASN A 229 -9.03 6.73 -17.40
N PRO A 230 -9.05 7.60 -16.39
CA PRO A 230 -8.15 8.74 -16.35
C PRO A 230 -6.72 8.23 -16.15
N ARG A 231 -5.77 8.73 -16.94
CA ARG A 231 -4.33 8.40 -16.80
C ARG A 231 -3.68 9.22 -15.70
N TRP A 232 -4.35 10.29 -15.28
CA TRP A 232 -3.92 11.09 -14.17
C TRP A 232 -5.15 11.70 -13.52
N LYS A 233 -5.09 11.95 -12.23
CA LYS A 233 -6.17 12.60 -11.49
C LYS A 233 -5.64 13.27 -10.25
N ARG A 234 -6.18 14.45 -9.95
CA ARG A 234 -5.85 15.18 -8.73
C ARG A 234 -6.65 14.64 -7.55
N PHE A 235 -5.99 14.56 -6.41
CA PHE A 235 -6.58 14.13 -5.15
C PHE A 235 -6.13 15.04 -4.01
N GLU A 236 -6.87 14.98 -2.92
CA GLU A 236 -6.51 15.64 -1.66
C GLU A 236 -5.85 14.61 -0.75
N ALA A 237 -4.56 14.78 -0.48
CA ALA A 237 -3.82 14.00 0.51
C ALA A 237 -4.28 14.36 1.92
N ARG A 238 -4.85 13.37 2.62
CA ARG A 238 -5.43 13.53 3.95
C ARG A 238 -4.45 13.23 5.07
N ARG A 239 -3.66 12.17 4.91
CA ARG A 239 -2.67 11.74 5.90
C ARG A 239 -1.69 10.72 5.33
N ILE A 240 -0.54 10.64 5.98
CA ILE A 240 0.44 9.59 5.77
C ILE A 240 0.07 8.40 6.68
N HIS A 241 -0.13 7.23 6.08
CA HIS A 241 -0.41 5.96 6.76
C HIS A 241 0.86 5.10 6.77
N PRO A 242 1.07 4.18 7.74
CA PRO A 242 2.27 3.34 7.79
C PRO A 242 2.57 2.56 6.50
N GLN A 243 1.55 2.31 5.68
CA GLN A 243 1.68 1.58 4.41
C GLN A 243 1.71 2.48 3.16
N GLY A 244 1.38 3.77 3.27
CA GLY A 244 1.22 4.62 2.09
C GLY A 244 0.58 5.98 2.35
N LEU A 245 0.14 6.64 1.28
CA LEU A 245 -0.59 7.90 1.32
C LEU A 245 -2.10 7.64 1.27
N ILE A 246 -2.84 8.26 2.20
CA ILE A 246 -4.31 8.27 2.15
C ILE A 246 -4.77 9.52 1.43
N VAL A 247 -5.53 9.33 0.35
CA VAL A 247 -6.12 10.41 -0.43
C VAL A 247 -7.65 10.36 -0.37
N ARG A 248 -8.29 11.53 -0.44
CA ARG A 248 -9.75 11.66 -0.62
C ARG A 248 -10.08 11.35 -2.08
N HIS A 249 -10.74 10.22 -2.32
CA HIS A 249 -11.11 9.76 -3.65
C HIS A 249 -12.53 10.21 -4.02
N GLN A 250 -13.47 10.18 -3.08
CA GLN A 250 -14.82 10.69 -3.28
C GLN A 250 -15.25 11.51 -2.07
N HIS A 251 -15.98 12.59 -2.31
CA HIS A 251 -16.52 13.48 -1.28
C HIS A 251 -17.82 14.08 -1.80
N TRP A 252 -18.93 13.84 -1.12
CA TRP A 252 -20.28 14.19 -1.59
C TRP A 252 -21.16 14.65 -0.43
N TYR A 253 -22.22 15.42 -0.74
CA TYR A 253 -23.28 15.70 0.23
C TYR A 253 -24.02 14.42 0.60
N ALA A 254 -24.31 14.25 1.89
CA ALA A 254 -24.98 13.08 2.42
C ALA A 254 -26.05 13.42 3.47
N TYR A 255 -26.93 12.46 3.66
CA TYR A 255 -27.96 12.42 4.68
C TYR A 255 -27.65 11.26 5.62
N LEU A 256 -27.90 11.45 6.90
CA LEU A 256 -27.75 10.45 7.95
C LEU A 256 -28.96 10.50 8.89
N ASP A 257 -29.45 9.33 9.31
CA ASP A 257 -30.38 9.18 10.42
C ASP A 257 -29.78 8.12 11.36
N VAL A 258 -29.25 8.58 12.50
CA VAL A 258 -28.57 7.72 13.47
C VAL A 258 -29.57 6.79 14.15
N ASP A 259 -30.77 7.28 14.44
CA ASP A 259 -31.81 6.54 15.17
C ASP A 259 -32.36 5.39 14.32
N LYS A 260 -32.64 5.67 13.04
CA LYS A 260 -33.13 4.65 12.09
C LYS A 260 -32.02 3.82 11.47
N LYS A 261 -30.76 4.20 11.68
CA LYS A 261 -29.58 3.64 10.98
C LYS A 261 -29.73 3.70 9.46
N GLU A 262 -30.16 4.85 8.96
CA GLU A 262 -30.37 5.08 7.52
C GLU A 262 -29.43 6.16 6.99
N PHE A 263 -29.04 6.07 5.73
CA PHE A 263 -28.22 7.11 5.08
C PHE A 263 -28.53 7.24 3.59
N ASP A 264 -28.14 8.35 2.99
CA ASP A 264 -28.09 8.51 1.53
C ASP A 264 -27.01 9.52 1.15
N PHE A 265 -26.64 9.60 -0.12
CA PHE A 265 -25.75 10.61 -0.67
C PHE A 265 -26.00 10.81 -2.17
N THR A 266 -25.65 12.00 -2.67
CA THR A 266 -25.77 12.33 -4.10
C THR A 266 -24.41 12.37 -4.78
N VAL A 267 -24.27 11.68 -5.91
CA VAL A 267 -23.03 11.68 -6.71
C VAL A 267 -22.98 12.80 -7.74
N LYS A 268 -24.02 13.64 -7.82
CA LYS A 268 -24.17 14.67 -8.86
C LYS A 268 -23.16 15.80 -8.78
N VAL A 269 -22.73 16.16 -7.58
CA VAL A 269 -21.72 17.20 -7.34
C VAL A 269 -20.69 16.67 -6.36
N SER A 270 -19.45 16.65 -6.80
CA SER A 270 -18.29 16.34 -5.98
C SER A 270 -17.91 17.55 -5.13
N LEU A 271 -17.69 17.33 -3.84
CA LEU A 271 -17.12 18.31 -2.91
C LEU A 271 -15.60 18.40 -3.02
N ILE A 272 -14.95 17.44 -3.68
CA ILE A 272 -13.55 17.56 -4.08
C ILE A 272 -13.50 18.66 -5.15
N GLN A 273 -12.82 19.77 -4.86
CA GLN A 273 -12.67 20.87 -5.81
C GLN A 273 -12.09 20.36 -7.14
N PRO A 274 -12.82 20.48 -8.25
CA PRO A 274 -12.22 20.32 -9.57
C PRO A 274 -11.17 21.41 -9.75
N HIS A 275 -9.99 21.06 -10.29
CA HIS A 275 -9.14 22.08 -10.87
C HIS A 275 -9.58 22.28 -12.30
N HIS A 276 -10.01 23.51 -12.62
CA HIS A 276 -10.27 23.91 -13.98
C HIS A 276 -8.92 24.13 -14.69
N VAL A 277 -8.57 23.21 -15.58
CA VAL A 277 -7.62 23.48 -16.66
C VAL A 277 -8.51 23.75 -17.87
N ASP A 278 -8.90 25.01 -17.99
CA ASP A 278 -9.43 25.73 -19.16
C ASP A 278 -10.49 26.72 -18.70
N ASP A 279 -10.15 28.01 -18.84
CA ASP A 279 -11.02 29.16 -18.58
C ASP A 279 -12.08 29.37 -19.68
N ASP A 280 -12.07 28.53 -20.72
CA ASP A 280 -12.76 28.83 -21.97
C ASP A 280 -14.21 28.32 -22.05
N ASP A 281 -14.66 27.40 -21.17
CA ASP A 281 -16.07 26.98 -21.09
C ASP A 281 -16.81 27.55 -19.86
N TRP A 282 -17.04 28.87 -19.91
CA TRP A 282 -17.83 29.59 -18.91
C TRP A 282 -19.24 29.02 -18.73
N THR A 283 -19.84 28.45 -19.79
CA THR A 283 -21.22 27.93 -19.76
C THR A 283 -21.31 26.64 -18.94
N ALA A 284 -20.36 25.71 -19.13
CA ALA A 284 -20.29 24.49 -18.31
C ALA A 284 -20.06 24.82 -16.83
N ARG A 285 -19.17 25.77 -16.53
CA ARG A 285 -18.92 26.25 -15.16
C ARG A 285 -20.17 26.84 -14.52
N GLN A 286 -20.92 27.66 -15.26
CA GLN A 286 -22.16 28.23 -14.75
C GLN A 286 -23.19 27.14 -14.43
N LYS A 287 -23.38 26.17 -15.33
CA LYS A 287 -24.31 25.04 -15.11
C LYS A 287 -23.91 24.17 -13.92
N GLU A 288 -22.63 23.87 -13.76
CA GLU A 288 -22.12 23.13 -12.60
C GLU A 288 -22.32 23.92 -11.31
N GLY A 289 -22.07 25.24 -11.34
CA GLY A 289 -22.33 26.15 -10.23
C GLY A 289 -23.80 26.19 -9.83
N GLU A 290 -24.72 26.32 -10.78
CA GLU A 290 -26.16 26.30 -10.55
C GLU A 290 -26.65 24.97 -9.97
N LEU A 291 -26.14 23.84 -10.49
CA LEU A 291 -26.44 22.52 -9.94
C LEU A 291 -25.92 22.36 -8.52
N ARG A 292 -24.71 22.84 -8.24
CA ARG A 292 -24.12 22.85 -6.90
C ARG A 292 -24.95 23.70 -5.95
N ASP A 293 -25.34 24.91 -6.35
CA ASP A 293 -26.18 25.80 -5.56
C ASP A 293 -27.53 25.14 -5.22
N ALA A 294 -28.15 24.44 -6.17
CA ALA A 294 -29.41 23.72 -5.98
C ALA A 294 -29.29 22.51 -5.03
N ILE A 295 -28.19 21.75 -5.12
CA ILE A 295 -27.92 20.63 -4.21
C ILE A 295 -27.59 21.11 -2.81
N GLU A 296 -26.73 22.13 -2.69
CA GLU A 296 -26.38 22.74 -1.42
C GLU A 296 -27.62 23.32 -0.75
N ASP A 297 -28.49 23.99 -1.50
CA ASP A 297 -29.77 24.49 -0.99
C ASP A 297 -30.65 23.35 -0.46
N PHE A 298 -30.86 22.26 -1.20
CA PHE A 298 -31.59 21.10 -0.69
C PHE A 298 -30.96 20.53 0.59
N TRP A 299 -29.64 20.32 0.58
CA TRP A 299 -28.90 19.75 1.70
C TRP A 299 -28.96 20.64 2.94
N ASP A 300 -28.88 21.96 2.75
CA ASP A 300 -28.97 22.94 3.82
C ASP A 300 -30.33 22.97 4.50
N HIS A 301 -31.41 22.60 3.80
CA HIS A 301 -32.77 22.50 4.35
C HIS A 301 -33.10 21.13 4.96
N LEU A 302 -32.15 20.19 4.99
CA LEU A 302 -32.25 19.02 5.85
C LEU A 302 -32.09 19.46 7.32
N PRO A 303 -32.69 18.75 8.29
CA PRO A 303 -32.40 18.99 9.69
C PRO A 303 -30.91 18.84 9.98
N ASN A 304 -30.32 19.71 10.80
CA ASN A 304 -28.89 19.73 11.08
C ASN A 304 -28.37 18.39 11.62
N ARG A 305 -29.17 17.69 12.44
CA ARG A 305 -28.84 16.35 12.95
C ARG A 305 -28.73 15.28 11.85
N ASN A 306 -29.32 15.56 10.69
CA ASN A 306 -29.36 14.65 9.55
C ASN A 306 -28.33 14.99 8.46
N LYS A 307 -27.59 16.09 8.60
CA LYS A 307 -26.59 16.52 7.62
C LYS A 307 -25.28 15.75 7.83
N ALA A 308 -24.78 15.15 6.75
CA ALA A 308 -23.49 14.49 6.72
C ALA A 308 -22.77 14.75 5.39
N GLU A 309 -21.49 14.41 5.32
CA GLU A 309 -20.71 14.36 4.09
C GLU A 309 -20.25 12.92 3.86
N TYR A 310 -20.55 12.35 2.69
CA TYR A 310 -20.01 11.04 2.32
C TYR A 310 -18.57 11.17 1.87
N CYS A 311 -17.73 10.28 2.38
CA CYS A 311 -16.31 10.28 2.16
C CYS A 311 -15.79 8.89 1.78
N LYS A 312 -15.00 8.83 0.70
CA LYS A 312 -14.20 7.66 0.34
C LYS A 312 -12.74 8.01 0.36
N ASN A 313 -12.01 7.41 1.30
CA ASN A 313 -10.55 7.53 1.37
C ASN A 313 -9.90 6.30 0.75
N SER A 314 -8.90 6.49 -0.10
CA SER A 314 -8.19 5.41 -0.77
C SER A 314 -6.69 5.44 -0.45
N LEU A 315 -6.07 4.26 -0.40
CA LEU A 315 -4.65 4.09 -0.05
C LEU A 315 -3.81 3.87 -1.32
N VAL A 316 -2.79 4.70 -1.48
CA VAL A 316 -1.70 4.52 -2.46
C VAL A 316 -0.47 4.04 -1.69
N ARG A 317 0.06 2.84 -1.96
CA ARG A 317 1.15 2.29 -1.14
C ARG A 317 2.49 2.89 -1.55
N PHE A 318 3.41 3.01 -0.60
CA PHE A 318 4.75 3.54 -0.91
C PHE A 318 5.54 2.67 -1.89
N GLU A 319 5.24 1.37 -1.96
CA GLU A 319 5.87 0.44 -2.90
C GLU A 319 5.40 0.63 -4.34
N ASP A 320 4.20 1.17 -4.53
CA ASP A 320 3.61 1.39 -5.85
C ASP A 320 4.01 2.75 -6.44
N MET A 321 4.62 3.63 -5.63
CA MET A 321 5.11 4.94 -6.05
C MET A 321 6.50 4.82 -6.68
N LEU A 322 6.59 4.97 -7.99
CA LEU A 322 7.86 4.87 -8.70
C LEU A 322 8.69 6.14 -8.55
N VAL A 323 8.05 7.29 -8.75
CA VAL A 323 8.69 8.61 -8.70
C VAL A 323 7.73 9.60 -8.06
N ILE A 324 8.28 10.49 -7.23
CA ILE A 324 7.57 11.64 -6.69
C ILE A 324 8.29 12.87 -7.21
N ASP A 325 7.64 13.68 -8.03
CA ASP A 325 8.06 15.06 -8.27
C ASP A 325 7.44 15.95 -7.19
N GLU A 326 8.27 16.66 -6.46
CA GLU A 326 7.84 17.51 -5.34
C GLU A 326 7.23 18.84 -5.81
N LYS A 327 7.67 19.34 -6.96
CA LYS A 327 7.25 20.66 -7.46
C LYS A 327 6.07 20.54 -8.44
N GLY A 328 6.02 19.44 -9.18
CA GLY A 328 5.11 19.27 -10.29
C GLY A 328 5.43 20.23 -11.44
N ILE A 329 4.48 20.33 -12.36
CA ILE A 329 4.56 21.19 -13.53
C ILE A 329 3.20 21.81 -13.83
N THR A 330 3.20 23.04 -14.39
CA THR A 330 1.99 23.71 -14.87
C THR A 330 1.15 22.75 -15.74
N PRO A 331 -0.18 22.73 -15.59
CA PRO A 331 -1.00 23.58 -14.72
C PRO A 331 -0.94 23.25 -13.23
N ASP A 332 -0.76 21.97 -12.85
CA ASP A 332 -0.73 21.56 -11.43
C ASP A 332 0.64 21.72 -10.76
N ARG A 333 0.84 22.88 -10.12
CA ARG A 333 1.99 23.17 -9.23
C ARG A 333 1.83 22.52 -7.86
N CYS A 334 1.66 21.20 -7.85
CA CYS A 334 1.60 20.37 -6.65
C CYS A 334 2.43 19.09 -6.89
N PRO A 335 2.70 18.28 -5.85
CA PRO A 335 3.48 17.06 -6.03
C PRO A 335 2.82 16.09 -7.03
N HIS A 336 3.59 15.63 -8.01
CA HIS A 336 3.16 14.57 -8.95
C HIS A 336 3.73 13.23 -8.47
N ILE A 337 2.86 12.24 -8.31
CA ILE A 337 3.23 10.90 -7.85
C ILE A 337 2.92 9.92 -8.97
N PHE A 338 3.98 9.32 -9.54
CA PHE A 338 3.90 8.34 -10.61
C PHE A 338 3.69 6.95 -10.03
N VAL A 339 2.59 6.31 -10.42
CA VAL A 339 2.08 5.03 -9.90
C VAL A 339 1.40 4.26 -11.02
N ASP A 340 1.39 2.94 -10.98
CA ASP A 340 0.67 2.15 -11.99
C ASP A 340 -0.84 2.14 -11.69
N PHE A 341 -1.67 2.52 -12.66
CA PHE A 341 -3.12 2.47 -12.52
C PHE A 341 -3.61 1.07 -12.88
N GLN A 342 -4.36 0.46 -11.97
CA GLN A 342 -5.00 -0.82 -12.21
C GLN A 342 -6.35 -0.62 -12.93
N ASN A 343 -6.29 -0.16 -14.19
CA ASN A 343 -7.45 0.14 -15.02
C ASN A 343 -8.50 1.02 -14.28
N HIS A 344 -9.78 0.64 -14.34
CA HIS A 344 -10.95 1.33 -13.77
C HIS A 344 -10.92 1.59 -12.26
N LYS A 345 -9.97 1.02 -11.51
CA LYS A 345 -9.85 1.22 -10.05
C LYS A 345 -8.84 2.30 -9.67
N GLY A 346 -8.05 2.81 -10.63
CA GLY A 346 -6.93 3.69 -10.34
C GLY A 346 -5.80 3.00 -9.56
N PRO A 347 -4.90 3.76 -8.92
CA PRO A 347 -3.69 3.23 -8.27
C PRO A 347 -3.93 2.79 -6.80
N PHE A 348 -5.16 2.38 -6.46
CA PHE A 348 -5.56 2.17 -5.07
C PHE A 348 -5.49 0.72 -4.64
N SER A 349 -4.76 0.46 -3.55
CA SER A 349 -4.67 -0.86 -2.92
C SER A 349 -5.84 -1.17 -1.96
N GLY A 350 -6.67 -0.18 -1.65
CA GLY A 350 -7.82 -0.33 -0.78
C GLY A 350 -8.52 1.01 -0.54
N SER A 351 -9.79 0.94 -0.14
CA SER A 351 -10.60 2.11 0.17
C SER A 351 -11.46 1.90 1.42
N HIS A 352 -11.80 3.00 2.07
CA HIS A 352 -12.71 3.03 3.21
C HIS A 352 -13.75 4.12 3.02
N ASP A 353 -15.02 3.71 3.07
CA ASP A 353 -16.20 4.56 2.93
C ASP A 353 -16.78 4.86 4.32
N PHE A 354 -17.10 6.13 4.58
CA PHE A 354 -17.64 6.60 5.85
C PHE A 354 -18.38 7.94 5.68
N LEU A 355 -19.15 8.33 6.69
CA LEU A 355 -19.79 9.65 6.77
C LEU A 355 -19.00 10.54 7.73
N GLU A 356 -18.81 11.81 7.37
CA GLU A 356 -18.30 12.85 8.26
C GLU A 356 -19.48 13.72 8.74
N VAL A 357 -19.64 13.86 10.06
CA VAL A 357 -20.64 14.73 10.68
C VAL A 357 -19.91 15.84 11.44
N ARG A 358 -20.30 17.10 11.20
CA ARG A 358 -19.64 18.28 11.78
C ARG A 358 -20.50 18.92 12.87
N HIS A 359 -20.05 18.80 14.11
CA HIS A 359 -20.65 19.44 15.28
C HIS A 359 -19.79 20.63 15.74
N GLY A 360 -20.10 21.84 15.25
CA GLY A 360 -19.37 23.07 15.60
C GLY A 360 -17.89 23.02 15.24
N TYR A 361 -17.03 23.46 16.17
CA TYR A 361 -15.58 23.56 15.99
C TYR A 361 -14.80 22.27 16.25
N SER A 362 -15.48 21.17 16.59
CA SER A 362 -14.82 19.88 16.84
C SER A 362 -14.39 19.20 15.53
N GLU A 363 -13.48 18.24 15.64
CA GLU A 363 -13.14 17.42 14.48
C GLU A 363 -14.36 16.65 13.99
N PRO A 364 -14.54 16.52 12.65
CA PRO A 364 -15.66 15.77 12.12
C PRO A 364 -15.68 14.36 12.68
N GLU A 365 -16.81 13.97 13.25
CA GLU A 365 -17.03 12.60 13.70
C GLU A 365 -17.15 11.70 12.47
N ARG A 366 -16.49 10.54 12.50
CA ARG A 366 -16.50 9.58 11.41
C ARG A 366 -17.38 8.40 11.75
N ILE A 367 -18.46 8.23 10.99
CA ILE A 367 -19.43 7.16 11.18
C ILE A 367 -19.24 6.09 10.11
N SER A 368 -19.06 4.85 10.55
CA SER A 368 -18.91 3.71 9.64
C SER A 368 -20.26 3.29 9.06
N LEU A 369 -20.29 3.00 7.77
CA LEU A 369 -21.50 2.58 7.06
C LEU A 369 -21.92 1.12 7.30
N LYS A 370 -21.16 0.33 8.08
CA LYS A 370 -21.39 -1.12 8.24
C LYS A 370 -22.77 -1.48 8.79
N GLU A 371 -23.33 -0.63 9.66
CA GLU A 371 -24.61 -0.87 10.32
C GLU A 371 -25.76 -0.05 9.70
N PHE A 372 -25.48 0.72 8.64
CA PHE A 372 -26.43 1.66 8.06
C PHE A 372 -26.98 1.14 6.75
N LYS A 373 -28.29 1.34 6.54
CA LYS A 373 -28.97 1.02 5.29
C LYS A 373 -29.10 2.25 4.41
N ARG A 374 -28.77 2.10 3.12
CA ARG A 374 -28.99 3.18 2.16
C ARG A 374 -30.49 3.31 1.82
N ILE A 375 -31.03 4.51 1.91
CA ILE A 375 -32.37 4.91 1.45
C ILE A 375 -32.25 5.96 0.34
N LYS A 376 -33.37 6.38 -0.27
CA LYS A 376 -33.39 7.43 -1.30
C LYS A 376 -34.00 8.69 -0.69
N VAL A 377 -33.15 9.64 -0.32
CA VAL A 377 -33.51 10.96 0.24
C VAL A 377 -33.25 12.06 -0.80
N PHE A 378 -32.13 11.98 -1.51
CA PHE A 378 -31.81 12.98 -2.53
C PHE A 378 -32.69 12.77 -3.77
N PRO A 379 -33.30 13.84 -4.31
CA PRO A 379 -34.16 13.75 -5.48
C PRO A 379 -33.34 13.53 -6.77
N GLU A 380 -34.02 13.01 -7.80
CA GLU A 380 -33.41 12.85 -9.13
C GLU A 380 -33.22 14.17 -9.87
N GLU A 381 -33.91 15.24 -9.48
CA GLU A 381 -33.76 16.60 -10.01
C GLU A 381 -33.86 17.59 -8.84
N PHE A 382 -33.04 18.64 -8.87
CA PHE A 382 -32.99 19.64 -7.80
C PHE A 382 -33.67 20.92 -8.28
N SER A 383 -34.53 21.49 -7.45
CA SER A 383 -35.18 22.77 -7.72
C SER A 383 -34.20 23.93 -7.58
N THR A 384 -34.41 25.00 -8.35
CA THR A 384 -33.67 26.25 -8.16
C THR A 384 -33.86 26.78 -6.75
N PRO A 385 -32.79 27.27 -6.08
CA PRO A 385 -32.90 27.88 -4.76
C PRO A 385 -33.89 29.05 -4.76
N THR A 386 -34.65 29.18 -3.67
CA THR A 386 -35.58 30.29 -3.45
C THR A 386 -35.36 30.92 -2.08
N ILE A 387 -35.62 32.22 -2.00
CA ILE A 387 -35.59 32.99 -0.75
C ILE A 387 -37.01 33.35 -0.35
N GLY A 388 -37.32 33.14 0.93
CA GLY A 388 -38.59 33.54 1.53
C GLY A 388 -38.65 35.03 1.83
N THR A 389 -39.39 35.38 2.88
CA THR A 389 -39.52 36.76 3.32
C THR A 389 -38.22 37.22 3.98
N VAL A 390 -37.76 38.43 3.64
CA VAL A 390 -36.60 39.06 4.30
C VAL A 390 -37.12 39.97 5.40
N HIS A 391 -36.88 39.57 6.65
CA HIS A 391 -37.25 40.28 7.86
C HIS A 391 -36.13 41.24 8.27
N VAL A 392 -36.50 42.52 8.44
CA VAL A 392 -35.57 43.59 8.81
C VAL A 392 -35.01 43.42 10.22
N ASP A 393 -33.89 44.09 10.50
CA ASP A 393 -33.26 44.10 11.82
C ASP A 393 -34.23 44.54 12.92
N GLY A 394 -34.15 43.90 14.09
CA GLY A 394 -35.01 44.16 15.25
C GLY A 394 -36.32 43.37 15.30
N VAL A 395 -36.69 42.64 14.23
CA VAL A 395 -37.85 41.73 14.23
C VAL A 395 -37.55 40.46 15.04
N VAL A 396 -36.33 39.92 14.92
CA VAL A 396 -35.85 38.81 15.74
C VAL A 396 -35.00 39.37 16.88
N GLN A 397 -35.48 39.21 18.11
CA GLN A 397 -34.84 39.75 19.31
C GLN A 397 -34.19 38.64 20.13
N LEU A 398 -32.87 38.52 20.04
CA LEU A 398 -32.11 37.52 20.78
C LEU A 398 -31.56 38.10 22.08
N ASP A 399 -31.28 37.23 23.06
CA ASP A 399 -30.51 37.64 24.23
C ASP A 399 -29.12 38.14 23.81
N SER A 400 -28.51 38.98 24.64
CA SER A 400 -27.26 39.66 24.30
C SER A 400 -26.11 38.71 23.98
N ASP A 401 -26.05 37.55 24.64
CA ASP A 401 -25.00 36.56 24.44
C ASP A 401 -25.20 35.78 23.14
N THR A 402 -26.41 35.25 22.89
CA THR A 402 -26.73 34.56 21.63
C THR A 402 -26.58 35.49 20.44
N HIS A 403 -27.06 36.73 20.55
CA HIS A 403 -26.87 37.74 19.53
C HIS A 403 -25.38 37.93 19.24
N ARG A 404 -24.57 38.26 20.25
CA ARG A 404 -23.12 38.47 20.11
C ARG A 404 -22.42 37.29 19.46
N LEU A 405 -22.76 36.06 19.85
CA LEU A 405 -22.13 34.85 19.31
C LEU A 405 -22.48 34.67 17.83
N LEU A 406 -23.74 34.90 17.43
CA LEU A 406 -24.17 34.79 16.03
C LEU A 406 -23.54 35.85 15.12
N VAL A 407 -23.61 37.13 15.47
CA VAL A 407 -23.03 38.20 14.61
C VAL A 407 -21.51 38.11 14.49
N ASN A 408 -20.83 37.50 15.46
CA ASN A 408 -19.40 37.24 15.42
C ASN A 408 -19.02 35.95 14.67
N GLY A 409 -20.00 35.24 14.07
CA GLY A 409 -19.74 34.05 13.26
C GLY A 409 -19.45 32.78 14.08
N ASN A 410 -20.04 32.66 15.28
CA ASN A 410 -19.90 31.43 16.05
C ASN A 410 -20.72 30.30 15.40
N GLU A 411 -20.03 29.36 14.75
CA GLU A 411 -20.64 28.21 14.06
C GLU A 411 -21.25 27.16 15.00
N GLY A 412 -21.02 27.31 16.31
CA GLY A 412 -21.60 26.46 17.36
C GLY A 412 -23.08 26.74 17.62
N ILE A 413 -23.59 27.92 17.23
CA ILE A 413 -25.02 28.24 17.32
C ILE A 413 -25.65 28.09 15.94
N ARG A 414 -26.46 27.05 15.77
CA ARG A 414 -27.15 26.73 14.50
C ARG A 414 -28.66 26.69 14.61
N GLU A 415 -29.17 26.93 15.83
CA GLU A 415 -30.59 26.90 16.12
C GLU A 415 -30.95 27.88 17.23
N ILE A 416 -32.20 28.35 17.21
CA ILE A 416 -32.84 29.11 18.28
C ILE A 416 -34.08 28.31 18.70
N CYS A 417 -34.25 28.16 20.02
CA CYS A 417 -35.40 27.48 20.60
C CYS A 417 -36.28 28.51 21.33
N VAL A 418 -37.59 28.48 21.10
CA VAL A 418 -38.56 29.38 21.76
C VAL A 418 -39.83 28.63 22.17
N MET A 419 -40.47 29.06 23.27
CA MET A 419 -41.70 28.47 23.80
C MET A 419 -42.95 29.32 23.59
N ASP A 420 -42.80 30.64 23.54
CA ASP A 420 -43.88 31.63 23.53
C ASP A 420 -44.49 31.89 22.15
N GLY A 421 -44.01 31.17 21.12
CA GLY A 421 -44.47 31.36 19.74
C GLY A 421 -44.01 32.68 19.11
N ARG A 422 -43.10 33.44 19.73
CA ARG A 422 -42.64 34.76 19.26
C ARG A 422 -42.13 34.78 17.82
N TYR A 423 -41.63 33.65 17.31
CA TYR A 423 -41.08 33.52 15.96
C TYR A 423 -41.91 32.63 15.03
N THR A 424 -43.17 32.37 15.36
CA THR A 424 -44.07 31.56 14.50
C THR A 424 -44.33 32.17 13.11
N PHE A 425 -44.01 33.45 12.91
CA PHE A 425 -44.04 34.09 11.60
C PHE A 425 -42.87 33.67 10.69
N LEU A 426 -41.76 33.17 11.26
CA LEU A 426 -40.60 32.69 10.50
C LEU A 426 -40.93 31.33 9.86
N LYS A 427 -40.74 31.24 8.55
CA LYS A 427 -40.89 30.00 7.78
C LYS A 427 -39.53 29.52 7.27
N GLU A 428 -39.47 28.26 6.84
CA GLU A 428 -38.31 27.78 6.08
C GLU A 428 -38.07 28.70 4.87
N ARG A 429 -36.78 28.96 4.58
CA ARG A 429 -36.27 29.91 3.58
C ARG A 429 -36.42 31.40 3.90
N ASP A 430 -37.15 31.79 4.95
CA ASP A 430 -37.14 33.18 5.39
C ASP A 430 -35.74 33.59 5.83
N VAL A 431 -35.44 34.89 5.67
CA VAL A 431 -34.16 35.46 6.08
C VAL A 431 -34.43 36.51 7.14
N PHE A 432 -33.68 36.50 8.24
CA PHE A 432 -33.69 37.58 9.21
C PHE A 432 -32.31 38.24 9.31
N MET A 433 -32.33 39.52 9.65
CA MET A 433 -31.13 40.36 9.74
C MET A 433 -30.78 40.61 11.20
N LEU A 434 -29.50 40.57 11.52
CA LEU A 434 -28.96 40.98 12.82
C LEU A 434 -27.82 41.98 12.63
N LYS A 435 -27.80 43.02 13.47
CA LYS A 435 -26.76 44.05 13.44
C LYS A 435 -25.60 43.75 14.37
N SER A 436 -24.38 43.75 13.85
CA SER A 436 -23.17 43.61 14.68
C SER A 436 -22.93 44.87 15.52
N ALA A 437 -22.80 44.70 16.83
CA ALA A 437 -22.49 45.80 17.74
C ALA A 437 -21.07 46.36 17.56
N ARG A 438 -20.16 45.60 16.91
CA ARG A 438 -18.73 45.95 16.80
C ARG A 438 -18.45 46.90 15.63
N ASP A 439 -19.06 46.64 14.48
CA ASP A 439 -18.78 47.33 13.22
C ASP A 439 -20.05 47.84 12.52
N ASN A 440 -21.22 47.69 13.17
CA ASN A 440 -22.51 48.11 12.66
C ASN A 440 -22.91 47.41 11.35
N SER A 441 -22.22 46.32 10.98
CA SER A 441 -22.50 45.53 9.77
C SER A 441 -23.75 44.67 9.95
N LEU A 442 -24.49 44.45 8.87
CA LEU A 442 -25.65 43.57 8.84
C LEU A 442 -25.20 42.15 8.49
N LYS A 443 -25.69 41.18 9.26
CA LYS A 443 -25.53 39.75 8.99
C LYS A 443 -26.89 39.16 8.66
N TYR A 444 -26.92 38.28 7.67
CA TYR A 444 -28.13 37.64 7.20
C TYR A 444 -28.15 36.19 7.62
N PHE A 445 -29.27 35.72 8.12
CA PHE A 445 -29.46 34.33 8.55
C PHE A 445 -30.70 33.78 7.86
N GLN A 446 -30.52 32.71 7.09
CA GLN A 446 -31.62 32.01 6.42
C GLN A 446 -32.09 30.87 7.30
N VAL A 447 -33.39 30.82 7.59
CA VAL A 447 -34.04 29.72 8.29
C VAL A 447 -34.03 28.50 7.38
N THR A 448 -33.36 27.45 7.82
CA THR A 448 -33.18 26.22 7.03
C THR A 448 -34.22 25.16 7.38
N HIS A 449 -34.61 25.09 8.65
CA HIS A 449 -35.59 24.10 9.10
C HIS A 449 -36.38 24.63 10.28
N VAL A 450 -37.69 24.36 10.31
CA VAL A 450 -38.58 24.73 11.42
C VAL A 450 -39.30 23.49 11.92
N LYS A 451 -39.19 23.20 13.21
CA LYS A 451 -39.90 22.07 13.83
C LYS A 451 -40.45 22.44 15.21
N SER A 452 -41.56 21.80 15.57
CA SER A 452 -42.09 21.82 16.93
C SER A 452 -41.86 20.44 17.55
N THR A 453 -41.27 20.39 18.74
CA THR A 453 -40.84 19.13 19.38
C THR A 453 -40.90 19.28 20.89
N THR A 454 -40.88 18.17 21.61
CA THR A 454 -40.74 18.18 23.07
C THR A 454 -39.28 18.40 23.49
N VAL A 455 -39.07 18.96 24.69
CA VAL A 455 -37.74 19.12 25.30
C VAL A 455 -37.03 17.77 25.43
N GLY A 456 -37.76 16.72 25.84
CA GLY A 456 -37.21 15.38 26.00
C GLY A 456 -36.67 14.79 24.70
N GLU A 457 -37.40 14.97 23.59
CA GLU A 457 -36.99 14.47 22.28
C GLU A 457 -35.85 15.30 21.67
N HIS A 458 -35.85 16.63 21.85
CA HIS A 458 -34.84 17.50 21.25
C HIS A 458 -33.46 17.36 21.89
N PHE A 459 -33.41 17.20 23.22
CA PHE A 459 -32.16 17.13 23.97
C PHE A 459 -31.72 15.70 24.30
N ALA A 460 -32.05 14.69 23.49
CA ALA A 460 -31.57 13.33 23.73
C ALA A 460 -30.02 13.22 23.67
N GLY A 461 -29.44 12.30 24.45
CA GLY A 461 -27.99 11.97 24.40
C GLY A 461 -27.19 12.41 25.63
N ALA A 462 -25.86 12.29 25.54
CA ALA A 462 -24.94 12.50 26.65
C ALA A 462 -24.86 13.95 27.15
N ASP A 463 -25.08 14.93 26.27
CA ASP A 463 -24.99 16.36 26.59
C ASP A 463 -26.34 17.00 26.95
N ARG A 464 -27.35 16.17 27.23
CA ARG A 464 -28.72 16.58 27.49
C ARG A 464 -28.84 17.63 28.58
N GLU A 465 -28.30 17.34 29.76
CA GLU A 465 -28.44 18.19 30.95
C GLU A 465 -27.82 19.56 30.73
N PHE A 466 -26.61 19.61 30.17
CA PHE A 466 -25.93 20.88 29.88
C PHE A 466 -26.70 21.73 28.87
N ARG A 467 -27.17 21.13 27.77
CA ARG A 467 -27.93 21.88 26.74
C ARG A 467 -29.29 22.36 27.25
N LYS A 468 -29.95 21.54 28.05
CA LYS A 468 -31.21 21.89 28.72
C LYS A 468 -30.99 23.07 29.67
N GLU A 469 -29.98 23.00 30.54
CA GLU A 469 -29.65 24.08 31.49
C GLU A 469 -29.33 25.40 30.77
N GLN A 470 -28.61 25.35 29.64
CA GLN A 470 -28.36 26.54 28.82
C GLN A 470 -29.66 27.14 28.25
N LEU A 471 -30.61 26.30 27.85
CA LEU A 471 -31.91 26.79 27.37
C LEU A 471 -32.76 27.34 28.52
N GLU A 472 -32.79 26.67 29.67
CA GLU A 472 -33.48 27.14 30.89
C GLU A 472 -32.98 28.52 31.32
N ARG A 473 -31.66 28.74 31.29
CA ARG A 473 -31.04 30.06 31.56
C ARG A 473 -31.47 31.13 30.57
N ARG A 474 -31.65 30.79 29.29
CA ARG A 474 -32.09 31.74 28.25
C ARG A 474 -33.57 32.05 28.34
N LEU A 475 -34.38 31.07 28.71
CA LEU A 475 -35.84 31.21 28.85
C LEU A 475 -36.26 31.71 30.24
N ASP A 476 -35.31 31.79 31.18
CA ASP A 476 -35.55 32.10 32.60
C ASP A 476 -36.66 31.21 33.21
N LYS A 477 -36.64 29.92 32.85
CA LYS A 477 -37.68 28.95 33.21
C LYS A 477 -37.10 27.54 33.28
N GLU A 478 -37.47 26.79 34.32
CA GLU A 478 -37.20 25.36 34.43
C GLU A 478 -38.07 24.59 33.42
N LEU A 479 -37.43 23.70 32.65
CA LEU A 479 -38.08 22.95 31.57
C LEU A 479 -38.40 21.53 32.03
N VAL A 480 -39.58 21.03 31.68
CA VAL A 480 -39.91 19.60 31.80
C VAL A 480 -39.89 18.93 30.45
N ASP A 481 -39.68 17.61 30.41
CA ASP A 481 -39.51 16.88 29.16
C ASP A 481 -40.71 16.97 28.23
N SER A 482 -41.91 17.16 28.79
CA SER A 482 -43.16 17.33 28.07
C SER A 482 -43.39 18.75 27.54
N ASP A 483 -42.56 19.73 27.91
CA ASP A 483 -42.67 21.09 27.38
C ASP A 483 -42.41 21.08 25.87
N VAL A 484 -43.23 21.83 25.13
CA VAL A 484 -43.11 21.97 23.68
C VAL A 484 -42.28 23.21 23.36
N ILE A 485 -41.28 23.02 22.50
CA ILE A 485 -40.42 24.08 21.99
C ILE A 485 -40.51 24.14 20.47
N ASN A 486 -40.44 25.35 19.92
CA ASN A 486 -40.25 25.58 18.50
C ASN A 486 -38.77 25.83 18.24
N VAL A 487 -38.19 25.00 17.37
CA VAL A 487 -36.78 25.03 17.00
C VAL A 487 -36.68 25.60 15.60
N PHE A 488 -35.90 26.67 15.48
CA PHE A 488 -35.58 27.34 14.22
C PHE A 488 -34.11 27.11 13.94
N GLU A 489 -33.80 26.23 13.00
CA GLU A 489 -32.45 26.04 12.49
C GLU A 489 -32.17 27.07 11.40
N PHE A 490 -30.93 27.55 11.33
CA PHE A 490 -30.54 28.54 10.35
C PHE A 490 -29.07 28.41 9.95
N LYS A 491 -28.74 29.03 8.82
CA LYS A 491 -27.37 29.24 8.35
C LYS A 491 -27.12 30.72 8.09
N GLN A 492 -25.88 31.16 8.23
CA GLN A 492 -25.49 32.48 7.75
C GLN A 492 -25.56 32.49 6.21
N THR A 493 -26.12 33.55 5.65
CA THR A 493 -26.17 33.81 4.20
C THR A 493 -25.64 35.21 3.91
N TYR A 494 -25.61 35.58 2.63
CA TYR A 494 -25.06 36.84 2.15
C TYR A 494 -26.09 37.57 1.29
N ASP A 495 -25.97 38.91 1.27
CA ASP A 495 -26.76 39.82 0.46
C ASP A 495 -26.81 39.42 -1.03
N TRP A 496 -25.66 39.13 -1.65
CA TRP A 496 -25.60 38.73 -3.05
C TRP A 496 -26.42 37.47 -3.36
N ARG A 497 -26.48 36.51 -2.40
CA ARG A 497 -27.27 35.28 -2.56
C ARG A 497 -28.76 35.59 -2.44
N ILE A 498 -29.11 36.53 -1.57
CA ILE A 498 -30.49 37.03 -1.46
C ILE A 498 -30.88 37.71 -2.76
N GLU A 499 -30.09 38.65 -3.27
CA GLU A 499 -30.36 39.36 -4.53
C GLU A 499 -30.50 38.42 -5.73
N ARG A 500 -29.70 37.35 -5.79
CA ARG A 500 -29.74 36.37 -6.88
C ARG A 500 -31.03 35.54 -6.93
N TYR A 501 -31.60 35.22 -5.76
CA TYR A 501 -32.72 34.26 -5.65
C TYR A 501 -34.00 34.89 -5.09
N LYS A 502 -33.99 36.19 -4.84
CA LYS A 502 -35.18 36.97 -4.54
C LYS A 502 -35.90 37.24 -5.85
N GLY A 503 -36.90 36.40 -6.12
CA GLY A 503 -37.81 36.54 -7.25
C GLY A 503 -38.58 37.85 -7.23
#